data_AF-A0A494YUP1-F1
#
_entry.id   AF-A0A494YUP1-F1
#
_cell.length_a   1.000
_cell.length_b   1.000
_cell.length_c   1.000
_cell.angle_alpha   90.00
_cell.angle_beta   90.00
_cell.angle_gamma   90.00
#
_symmetry.space_group_name_H-M   'P 1'
#
loop_
_entity.id
_entity.type
_entity.pdbx_description
1 polymer ?
#
loop_
_entity_poly.entity_id
_entity_poly.type
_entity_poly.pdbx_seq_one_letter_code
_entity_poly.pdbx_strand_id
1 'polypeptide(L)'
;MKKILMVFILITLSNVPLNYVKAIDSDLANGIEFQKNVKEEIQLYESFMFDLYQDEIFNAIMDYYKSEKVIGYELPNWEQNDIVSITTGHEKDMSYIVKITLIPTNNKNDYLGVDTLYFAVEPDRFKNDADLSKEYPPVKLIKYDHKKQLGK
;
A
#
# COMPACT_ATOMS: atom_id res chain seq x y z
N MET A 1 27.17 -1.48 -71.56
CA MET A 1 28.23 -1.25 -70.55
C MET A 1 27.57 -0.71 -69.29
N LYS A 2 28.06 -1.18 -68.14
CA LYS A 2 27.60 -0.95 -66.77
C LYS A 2 27.30 0.52 -66.45
N LYS A 3 26.28 0.76 -65.62
CA LYS A 3 26.38 1.43 -64.32
C LYS A 3 25.02 1.39 -63.60
N ILE A 4 24.90 0.40 -62.71
CA ILE A 4 23.98 0.41 -61.57
C ILE A 4 24.54 1.47 -60.60
N LEU A 5 23.73 2.43 -60.17
CA LEU A 5 24.05 3.37 -59.09
C LEU A 5 22.75 3.57 -58.30
N MET A 6 22.50 2.71 -57.32
CA MET A 6 22.85 2.88 -55.90
C MET A 6 21.81 3.74 -55.19
N VAL A 7 20.92 3.00 -54.54
CA VAL A 7 19.86 3.41 -53.61
C VAL A 7 20.43 4.30 -52.50
N PHE A 8 19.83 5.49 -52.31
CA PHE A 8 19.93 6.24 -51.06
C PHE A 8 18.56 6.22 -50.38
N ILE A 9 18.40 5.27 -49.45
CA ILE A 9 17.31 5.30 -48.46
C ILE A 9 17.67 6.42 -47.48
N LEU A 10 16.97 7.54 -47.58
CA LEU A 10 17.07 8.64 -46.64
C LEU A 10 16.32 8.22 -45.35
N ILE A 11 17.05 7.61 -44.42
CA ILE A 11 16.54 7.38 -43.06
C ILE A 11 16.50 8.75 -42.38
N THR A 12 15.35 9.41 -42.43
CA THR A 12 15.08 10.56 -41.58
C THR A 12 14.91 10.03 -40.15
N LEU A 13 16.02 10.01 -39.40
CA LEU A 13 16.00 9.90 -37.95
C LEU A 13 15.16 11.06 -37.42
N SER A 14 13.98 10.74 -36.92
CA SER A 14 13.12 11.64 -36.17
C SER A 14 13.87 12.09 -34.93
N ASN A 15 14.47 13.28 -34.99
CA ASN A 15 14.89 14.03 -33.81
C ASN A 15 13.64 14.53 -33.09
N VAL A 16 12.94 13.64 -32.38
CA VAL A 16 12.07 14.07 -31.30
C VAL A 16 13.02 14.49 -30.17
N PRO A 17 13.02 15.77 -29.74
CA PRO A 17 13.74 16.12 -28.53
C PRO A 17 13.14 15.29 -27.40
N LEU A 18 13.99 14.48 -26.80
CA LEU A 18 13.71 13.83 -25.53
C LEU A 18 13.53 14.98 -24.52
N ASN A 19 12.29 15.35 -24.24
CA ASN A 19 11.98 16.17 -23.09
C ASN A 19 12.31 15.32 -21.87
N TYR A 20 13.57 15.37 -21.45
CA TYR A 20 13.91 15.08 -20.07
C TYR A 20 13.03 16.01 -19.25
N VAL A 21 12.08 15.45 -18.51
CA VAL A 21 11.45 16.17 -17.41
C VAL A 21 12.61 16.55 -16.50
N LYS A 22 13.01 17.83 -16.57
CA LYS A 22 13.93 18.42 -15.61
C LYS A 22 13.21 18.26 -14.27
N ALA A 23 13.80 17.43 -13.39
CA ALA A 23 13.35 17.36 -12.01
C ALA A 23 13.22 18.79 -11.50
N ILE A 24 12.09 19.06 -10.85
CA ILE A 24 11.66 20.36 -10.35
C ILE A 24 12.86 21.09 -9.74
N ASP A 25 13.10 22.31 -10.24
CA ASP A 25 14.11 23.23 -9.73
C ASP A 25 13.95 23.35 -8.21
N SER A 26 15.07 23.22 -7.50
CA SER A 26 15.22 23.22 -6.04
C SER A 26 14.93 24.56 -5.37
N ASP A 27 14.20 25.46 -6.02
CA ASP A 27 13.96 26.84 -5.57
C ASP A 27 12.57 27.04 -4.94
N LEU A 28 11.93 25.97 -4.47
CA LEU A 28 10.94 26.07 -3.38
C LEU A 28 11.63 25.89 -2.02
N ALA A 29 12.71 26.65 -1.82
CA ALA A 29 13.49 26.74 -0.60
C ALA A 29 12.80 27.61 0.48
N ASN A 30 11.52 27.35 0.73
CA ASN A 30 10.97 27.41 2.09
C ASN A 30 10.73 25.96 2.50
N GLY A 31 11.85 25.23 2.65
CA GLY A 31 11.81 23.82 2.98
C GLY A 31 11.04 23.66 4.28
N ILE A 32 9.94 22.90 4.24
CA ILE A 32 9.33 22.39 5.46
C ILE A 32 10.45 21.61 6.16
N GLU A 33 10.95 22.16 7.25
CA GLU A 33 11.95 21.50 8.07
C GLU A 33 11.20 20.43 8.88
N PHE A 34 11.24 19.20 8.38
CA PHE A 34 10.69 18.05 9.11
C PHE A 34 11.56 17.82 10.34
N GLN A 35 11.08 18.20 11.52
CA GLN A 35 11.72 17.83 12.77
C GLN A 35 11.70 16.30 12.90
N LYS A 36 12.89 15.71 12.89
CA LYS A 36 13.04 14.25 12.87
C LYS A 36 12.91 13.67 14.27
N ASN A 37 11.69 13.42 14.72
CA ASN A 37 11.43 12.55 15.86
C ASN A 37 11.02 11.17 15.34
N VAL A 38 11.96 10.22 15.37
CA VAL A 38 11.78 8.86 14.81
C VAL A 38 10.53 8.15 15.36
N LYS A 39 10.16 8.41 16.62
CA LYS A 39 8.95 7.81 17.23
C LYS A 39 7.68 8.39 16.65
N GLU A 40 7.62 9.71 16.51
CA GLU A 40 6.46 10.42 15.95
C GLU A 40 6.31 10.12 14.45
N GLU A 41 7.43 9.97 13.72
CA GLU A 41 7.43 9.55 12.31
C GLU A 41 6.86 8.14 12.11
N ILE A 42 7.22 7.18 12.97
CA ILE A 42 6.68 5.81 12.93
C ILE A 42 5.17 5.83 13.21
N GLN A 43 4.73 6.55 14.25
CA GLN A 43 3.30 6.65 14.58
C GLN A 43 2.48 7.32 13.48
N LEU A 44 3.04 8.36 12.84
CA LEU A 44 2.41 9.03 11.70
C LEU A 44 2.32 8.08 10.50
N TYR A 45 3.40 7.35 10.21
CA TYR A 45 3.42 6.34 9.14
C TYR A 45 2.38 5.25 9.38
N GLU A 46 2.31 4.70 10.60
CA GLU A 46 1.30 3.71 10.98
C GLU A 46 -0.10 4.27 10.80
N SER A 47 -0.39 5.46 11.34
CA SER A 47 -1.70 6.10 11.20
C SER A 47 -2.09 6.30 9.73
N PHE A 48 -1.16 6.80 8.91
CA PHE A 48 -1.36 6.97 7.48
C PHE A 48 -1.72 5.65 6.77
N MET A 49 -1.03 4.57 7.13
CA MET A 49 -1.30 3.25 6.56
C MET A 49 -2.68 2.74 6.97
N PHE A 50 -3.12 2.96 8.21
CA PHE A 50 -4.47 2.59 8.63
C PHE A 50 -5.55 3.35 7.88
N ASP A 51 -5.36 4.65 7.67
CA ASP A 51 -6.29 5.46 6.89
C ASP A 51 -6.34 5.00 5.43
N LEU A 52 -5.20 4.61 4.85
CA LEU A 52 -5.10 4.13 3.47
C LEU A 52 -5.85 2.80 3.24
N TYR A 53 -5.85 1.90 4.23
CA TYR A 53 -6.44 0.56 4.12
C TYR A 53 -7.73 0.40 4.96
N GLN A 54 -8.35 1.50 5.39
CA GLN A 54 -9.48 1.47 6.33
C GLN A 54 -10.61 0.55 5.85
N ASP A 55 -10.97 0.64 4.57
CA ASP A 55 -12.06 -0.16 4.00
C ASP A 55 -11.69 -1.65 3.95
N GLU A 56 -10.48 -2.01 3.49
CA GLU A 56 -10.02 -3.39 3.45
C GLU A 56 -9.89 -4.00 4.84
N ILE A 57 -9.39 -3.23 5.82
CA ILE A 57 -9.32 -3.62 7.22
C ILE A 57 -10.72 -3.90 7.75
N PHE A 58 -11.63 -2.94 7.64
CA PHE A 58 -12.96 -3.07 8.22
C PHE A 58 -13.75 -4.19 7.57
N ASN A 59 -13.66 -4.35 6.25
CA ASN A 59 -14.29 -5.46 5.53
C ASN A 59 -13.74 -6.82 5.99
N ALA A 60 -12.42 -6.97 6.14
CA ALA A 60 -11.81 -8.20 6.62
C ALA A 60 -12.27 -8.58 8.03
N ILE A 61 -12.35 -7.60 8.93
CA ILE A 61 -12.83 -7.80 10.31
C ILE A 61 -14.31 -8.20 10.29
N MET A 62 -15.15 -7.47 9.56
CA MET A 62 -16.59 -7.77 9.46
C MET A 62 -16.85 -9.18 8.91
N ASP A 63 -16.06 -9.62 7.93
CA ASP A 63 -16.16 -10.94 7.32
C ASP A 63 -15.70 -12.05 8.27
N TYR A 64 -14.66 -11.80 9.09
CA TYR A 64 -14.18 -12.75 10.09
C TYR A 64 -15.19 -12.95 11.25
N TYR A 65 -15.69 -11.86 11.83
CA TYR A 65 -16.58 -11.90 12.99
C TYR A 65 -18.05 -12.19 12.64
N LYS A 66 -18.41 -12.23 11.35
CA LYS A 66 -19.71 -12.70 10.84
C LYS A 66 -20.90 -12.24 11.68
N SER A 67 -21.02 -10.94 11.95
CA SER A 67 -22.13 -10.27 12.68
C SER A 67 -22.03 -10.15 14.20
N GLU A 68 -20.95 -10.61 14.86
CA GLU A 68 -20.63 -9.96 16.14
C GLU A 68 -20.51 -8.47 15.86
N LYS A 69 -21.15 -7.62 16.68
CA LYS A 69 -21.31 -6.18 16.42
C LYS A 69 -19.98 -5.46 16.58
N VAL A 70 -19.01 -5.76 15.74
CA VAL A 70 -17.78 -5.00 15.61
C VAL A 70 -18.19 -3.62 15.11
N ILE A 71 -17.81 -2.60 15.86
CA ILE A 71 -18.12 -1.20 15.53
C ILE A 71 -16.86 -0.42 15.17
N GLY A 72 -15.68 -1.01 15.36
CA GLY A 72 -14.41 -0.39 15.05
C GLY A 72 -13.23 -1.24 15.52
N TYR A 73 -12.08 -0.61 15.53
CA TYR A 73 -10.82 -1.18 15.98
C TYR A 73 -9.90 -0.08 16.52
N GLU A 74 -8.93 -0.48 17.34
CA GLU A 74 -7.90 0.39 17.90
C GLU A 74 -6.50 -0.08 17.52
N LEU A 75 -5.54 0.85 17.53
CA LEU A 75 -4.13 0.54 17.41
C LEU A 75 -3.62 -0.06 18.73
N PRO A 76 -2.86 -1.18 18.71
CA PRO A 76 -2.24 -1.70 19.92
C PRO A 76 -1.26 -0.68 20.50
N ASN A 77 -1.46 -0.26 21.75
CA ASN A 77 -0.56 0.68 22.44
C ASN A 77 0.66 -0.04 23.08
N TRP A 78 1.19 -1.07 22.42
CA TRP A 78 2.35 -1.80 22.93
C TRP A 78 3.62 -1.23 22.32
N GLU A 79 4.56 -0.79 23.16
CA GLU A 79 5.77 -0.06 22.75
C GLU A 79 6.76 -0.85 21.85
N GLN A 80 6.44 -2.08 21.42
CA GLN A 80 7.42 -3.01 20.84
C GLN A 80 6.99 -3.81 19.60
N ASN A 81 5.78 -3.61 19.06
CA ASN A 81 5.36 -4.36 17.87
C ASN A 81 5.24 -3.45 16.66
N ASP A 82 5.72 -3.92 15.51
CA ASP A 82 5.41 -3.33 14.20
C ASP A 82 3.89 -3.44 13.99
N ILE A 83 3.15 -2.38 14.35
CA ILE A 83 1.70 -2.32 14.16
C ILE A 83 1.41 -2.40 12.66
N VAL A 84 2.24 -1.74 11.87
CA VAL A 84 2.30 -1.89 10.41
C VAL A 84 3.70 -2.33 9.98
N SER A 85 3.77 -3.32 9.09
CA SER A 85 4.99 -3.71 8.42
C SER A 85 4.74 -3.92 6.93
N ILE A 86 5.66 -3.50 6.09
CA ILE A 86 5.63 -3.76 4.65
C ILE A 86 6.89 -4.54 4.28
N THR A 87 6.70 -5.61 3.52
CA THR A 87 7.81 -6.37 2.93
C THR A 87 7.53 -6.65 1.47
N THR A 88 8.58 -6.91 0.70
CA THR A 88 8.41 -7.44 -0.65
C THR A 88 7.97 -8.89 -0.56
N GLY A 89 7.01 -9.28 -1.40
CA GLY A 89 6.52 -10.64 -1.43
C GLY A 89 5.73 -10.86 -2.70
N HIS A 90 5.89 -12.02 -3.32
CA HIS A 90 5.22 -12.36 -4.57
C HIS A 90 4.04 -13.28 -4.27
N GLU A 91 2.88 -12.70 -3.95
CA GLU A 91 1.61 -13.42 -3.98
C GLU A 91 0.88 -13.06 -5.27
N LYS A 92 0.76 -14.02 -6.21
CA LYS A 92 -0.07 -13.91 -7.43
C LYS A 92 -0.02 -12.52 -8.10
N ASP A 93 1.18 -12.10 -8.50
CA ASP A 93 1.41 -10.83 -9.23
C ASP A 93 1.12 -9.55 -8.42
N MET A 94 1.26 -9.64 -7.09
CA MET A 94 1.34 -8.50 -6.18
C MET A 94 2.76 -8.39 -5.63
N SER A 95 3.28 -7.17 -5.58
CA SER A 95 4.68 -6.89 -5.24
C SER A 95 4.96 -6.78 -3.74
N TYR A 96 3.94 -6.46 -2.94
CA TYR A 96 4.11 -6.15 -1.53
C TYR A 96 3.17 -6.95 -0.64
N ILE A 97 3.63 -7.24 0.57
CA ILE A 97 2.81 -7.74 1.67
C ILE A 97 2.80 -6.68 2.76
N VAL A 98 1.60 -6.22 3.11
CA VAL A 98 1.32 -5.30 4.21
C VAL A 98 0.73 -6.12 5.37
N LYS A 99 1.41 -6.09 6.51
CA LYS A 99 0.95 -6.70 7.76
C LYS A 99 0.43 -5.60 8.68
N ILE A 100 -0.79 -5.75 9.17
CA ILE A 100 -1.47 -4.80 10.05
C ILE A 100 -1.95 -5.52 11.31
N THR A 101 -1.61 -5.00 12.49
CA THR A 101 -2.05 -5.53 13.78
C THR A 101 -3.00 -4.56 14.47
N LEU A 102 -4.15 -5.03 14.94
CA LEU A 102 -5.19 -4.17 15.53
C LEU A 102 -5.99 -4.88 16.62
N ILE A 103 -6.80 -4.11 17.35
CA ILE A 103 -7.67 -4.58 18.42
C ILE A 103 -9.12 -4.25 18.04
N PRO A 104 -9.90 -5.21 17.51
CA PRO A 104 -11.30 -4.97 17.18
C PRO A 104 -12.15 -4.77 18.44
N THR A 105 -13.14 -3.89 18.34
CA THR A 105 -14.03 -3.55 19.45
C THR A 105 -15.49 -3.84 19.11
N ASN A 106 -16.22 -4.39 20.08
CA ASN A 106 -17.66 -4.60 19.93
C ASN A 106 -18.46 -3.35 20.33
N ASN A 107 -19.77 -3.41 20.13
CA ASN A 107 -20.72 -2.34 20.50
C ASN A 107 -20.80 -1.98 21.99
N LYS A 108 -20.11 -2.72 22.86
CA LYS A 108 -19.96 -2.44 24.29
C LYS A 108 -18.57 -1.88 24.63
N ASN A 109 -17.75 -1.61 23.61
CA ASN A 109 -16.34 -1.26 23.70
C ASN A 109 -15.48 -2.36 24.36
N ASP A 110 -15.91 -3.62 24.31
CA ASP A 110 -15.06 -4.73 24.73
C ASP A 110 -14.08 -5.08 23.62
N TYR A 111 -12.82 -5.31 24.00
CA TYR A 111 -11.80 -5.85 23.10
C TYR A 111 -12.06 -7.31 22.79
N LEU A 112 -12.13 -7.65 21.51
CA LEU A 112 -12.42 -9.02 21.06
C LEU A 112 -11.17 -9.89 21.01
N GLY A 113 -10.00 -9.27 21.03
CA GLY A 113 -8.70 -9.92 20.92
C GLY A 113 -7.74 -9.05 20.13
N VAL A 114 -6.72 -9.68 19.58
CA VAL A 114 -5.69 -9.04 18.78
C VAL A 114 -5.67 -9.72 17.44
N ASP A 115 -5.88 -8.94 16.40
CA ASP A 115 -5.98 -9.42 15.04
C ASP A 115 -4.77 -8.98 14.24
N THR A 116 -4.32 -9.84 13.34
CA THR A 116 -3.23 -9.56 12.40
C THR A 116 -3.69 -9.90 11.00
N LEU A 117 -3.80 -8.86 10.18
CA LEU A 117 -4.24 -8.93 8.80
C LEU A 117 -3.02 -8.86 7.90
N TYR A 118 -3.00 -9.69 6.86
CA TYR A 118 -1.98 -9.67 5.84
C TYR A 118 -2.64 -9.40 4.50
N PHE A 119 -2.25 -8.29 3.88
CA PHE A 119 -2.71 -7.88 2.57
C PHE A 119 -1.58 -8.04 1.57
N ALA A 120 -1.85 -8.65 0.42
CA ALA A 120 -1.02 -8.50 -0.75
C ALA A 120 -1.47 -7.24 -1.52
N VAL A 121 -0.52 -6.45 -1.98
CA VAL A 121 -0.76 -5.11 -2.55
C VAL A 121 0.06 -4.91 -3.81
N GLU A 122 -0.59 -4.36 -4.84
CA GLU A 122 0.06 -3.89 -6.05
C GLU A 122 -0.26 -2.41 -6.31
N PRO A 123 0.59 -1.47 -5.83
CA PRO A 123 0.29 -0.04 -5.85
C PRO A 123 0.00 0.54 -7.24
N ASP A 124 0.64 -0.01 -8.28
CA ASP A 124 0.46 0.50 -9.64
C ASP A 124 -0.93 0.21 -10.21
N ARG A 125 -1.67 -0.74 -9.61
CA ARG A 125 -3.07 -1.03 -9.99
C ARG A 125 -4.06 0.02 -9.52
N PHE A 126 -3.70 0.88 -8.55
CA PHE A 126 -4.56 2.02 -8.16
C PHE A 126 -4.62 3.13 -9.23
N LYS A 127 -3.66 3.16 -10.16
CA LYS A 127 -3.56 4.21 -11.19
C LYS A 127 -4.15 3.79 -12.54
N ASN A 128 -4.30 2.50 -12.77
CA ASN A 128 -4.65 1.94 -14.07
C ASN A 128 -6.07 1.35 -14.04
N ASP A 129 -7.07 2.15 -14.41
CA ASP A 129 -8.45 1.69 -14.62
C ASP A 129 -8.59 0.76 -15.84
N ALA A 130 -7.55 0.66 -16.68
CA ALA A 130 -7.60 -0.07 -17.94
C ALA A 130 -7.23 -1.55 -17.78
N ASP A 131 -8.24 -2.41 -17.99
CA ASP A 131 -8.19 -3.85 -18.32
C ASP A 131 -7.64 -4.87 -17.30
N LEU A 132 -6.90 -4.49 -16.25
CA LEU A 132 -6.45 -5.45 -15.22
C LEU A 132 -7.42 -5.62 -14.04
N SER A 133 -8.51 -4.83 -14.01
CA SER A 133 -9.24 -4.46 -12.79
C SER A 133 -10.28 -5.46 -12.28
N LYS A 134 -10.56 -6.57 -12.99
CA LYS A 134 -11.57 -7.55 -12.53
C LYS A 134 -11.01 -8.85 -11.98
N GLU A 135 -9.86 -9.31 -12.46
CA GLU A 135 -9.34 -10.62 -12.06
C GLU A 135 -8.55 -10.56 -10.75
N TYR A 136 -7.88 -9.42 -10.48
CA TYR A 136 -7.07 -9.23 -9.27
C TYR A 136 -7.22 -7.79 -8.74
N PRO A 137 -7.84 -7.59 -7.55
CA PRO A 137 -7.97 -6.26 -6.95
C PRO A 137 -6.59 -5.68 -6.57
N PRO A 138 -6.45 -4.35 -6.44
CA PRO A 138 -5.17 -3.72 -6.05
C PRO A 138 -4.70 -4.11 -4.65
N VAL A 139 -5.64 -4.53 -3.79
CA VAL A 139 -5.41 -5.04 -2.44
C VAL A 139 -6.18 -6.33 -2.27
N LYS A 140 -5.56 -7.33 -1.66
CA LYS A 140 -6.20 -8.60 -1.35
C LYS A 140 -5.80 -9.10 0.03
N LEU A 141 -6.78 -9.45 0.86
CA LEU A 141 -6.51 -10.17 2.10
C LEU A 141 -6.01 -11.59 1.77
N ILE A 142 -4.83 -11.92 2.26
CA ILE A 142 -4.18 -13.23 2.02
C ILE A 142 -4.12 -14.09 3.28
N LYS A 143 -4.18 -13.47 4.46
CA LYS A 143 -4.22 -14.16 5.74
C LYS A 143 -4.86 -13.29 6.81
N TYR A 144 -5.59 -13.94 7.73
CA TYR A 144 -6.17 -13.34 8.91
C TYR A 144 -5.83 -14.21 10.12
N ASP A 145 -5.09 -13.67 11.08
CA ASP A 145 -4.79 -14.33 12.35
C ASP A 145 -5.54 -13.61 13.48
N HIS A 146 -6.15 -14.39 14.37
CA HIS A 146 -6.82 -13.87 15.57
C HIS A 146 -6.24 -14.52 16.82
N LYS A 147 -5.89 -13.68 17.81
CA LYS A 147 -5.45 -14.12 19.13
C LYS A 147 -6.40 -13.57 20.19
N LYS A 148 -7.17 -14.45 20.81
CA LYS A 148 -8.02 -14.08 21.96
C LYS A 148 -7.17 -13.47 23.07
N GLN A 149 -7.63 -12.34 23.60
CA GLN A 149 -7.12 -11.87 24.89
C GLN A 149 -7.66 -12.81 25.97
N LEU A 150 -6.78 -13.55 26.63
CA LEU A 150 -7.11 -14.18 27.90
C LEU A 150 -7.20 -13.03 28.91
N GLY A 151 -8.41 -12.80 29.42
CA GLY A 151 -8.69 -11.72 30.36
C GLY A 151 -7.70 -11.71 31.53
N LYS A 152 -7.33 -10.51 31.98
CA LYS A 152 -6.75 -10.30 33.30
C LYS A 152 -7.85 -10.30 34.35
#